data_AF-A0A8H3F6R6-F1
#
_entry.id   AF-A0A8H3F6R6-F1
#
_cell.length_a   1.000
_cell.length_b   1.000
_cell.length_c   1.000
_cell.angle_alpha   90.00
_cell.angle_beta   90.00
_cell.angle_gamma   90.00
#
_symmetry.space_group_name_H-M   'P 1'
#
loop_
_entity.id
_entity.type
_entity.pdbx_description
1 polymer ?
#
loop_
_entity_poly.entity_id
_entity_poly.type
_entity_poly.pdbx_seq_one_letter_code
_entity_poly.pdbx_strand_id
1 'polypeptide(L)'
;MARRVTLQDPTTAIKYLREDGGVILTNFSTIDDVEKVNADAAPYIDAILKDRARKSLPRETTRCTRLFGRSTTAREKWLQQPEFLQIINYFLRTVSIPYNDAHNAEIVTDATLSAAATLDIGTGVKAQDLHRDEFIWQHTQTNKNIRDEYEMGQDIAMGVLIPGIDTWRENGATLVSRK
;
A
#
# COMPACT_ATOMS: atom_id res chain seq x y z
N MET A 1 3.45 -18.70 -3.24
CA MET A 1 2.69 -17.99 -2.17
C MET A 1 3.63 -16.98 -1.54
N ALA A 2 3.21 -15.74 -1.32
CA ALA A 2 4.06 -14.68 -0.75
C ALA A 2 4.65 -15.10 0.61
N ARG A 3 5.90 -14.73 0.87
CA ARG A 3 6.56 -15.02 2.14
C ARG A 3 5.92 -14.20 3.26
N ARG A 4 5.92 -14.78 4.46
CA ARG A 4 5.36 -14.18 5.68
C ARG A 4 6.48 -13.88 6.66
N VAL A 5 6.37 -12.74 7.32
CA VAL A 5 7.27 -12.33 8.41
C VAL A 5 6.49 -11.41 9.35
N THR A 6 6.82 -11.42 10.64
CA THR A 6 6.20 -10.50 11.59
C THR A 6 6.70 -9.08 11.36
N LEU A 7 5.87 -8.07 11.61
CA LEU A 7 6.27 -6.66 11.46
C LEU A 7 7.54 -6.31 12.27
N GLN A 8 7.74 -6.97 13.41
CA GLN A 8 8.88 -6.79 14.32
C GLN A 8 10.22 -7.32 13.75
N ASP A 9 10.24 -7.93 12.56
CA ASP A 9 11.47 -8.29 11.84
C ASP A 9 11.57 -7.55 10.49
N PRO A 10 11.85 -6.22 10.54
CA PRO A 10 11.96 -5.39 9.34
C PRO A 10 13.13 -5.81 8.43
N THR A 11 14.20 -6.39 8.99
CA THR A 11 15.36 -6.84 8.22
C THR A 11 14.99 -7.97 7.27
N THR A 12 14.29 -8.99 7.79
CA THR A 12 13.81 -10.09 6.95
C THR A 12 12.72 -9.63 5.98
N ALA A 13 11.84 -8.70 6.39
CA ALA A 13 10.86 -8.10 5.49
C ALA A 13 11.51 -7.40 4.30
N ILE A 14 12.55 -6.57 4.54
CA ILE A 14 13.32 -5.90 3.49
C ILE A 14 13.97 -6.93 2.57
N LYS A 15 14.59 -7.98 3.11
CA LYS A 15 15.16 -9.07 2.31
C LYS A 15 14.12 -9.70 1.39
N TYR A 16 12.95 -10.04 1.92
CA TYR A 16 11.88 -10.66 1.14
C TYR A 16 11.32 -9.72 0.07
N LEU A 17 11.19 -8.43 0.36
CA LEU A 17 10.77 -7.42 -0.61
C LEU A 17 11.76 -7.29 -1.77
N ARG A 18 13.08 -7.29 -1.50
CA ARG A 18 14.11 -7.23 -2.54
C ARG A 18 14.09 -8.44 -3.47
N GLU A 19 13.86 -9.63 -2.92
CA GLU A 19 13.89 -10.89 -3.65
C GLU A 19 12.55 -11.19 -4.37
N ASP A 20 11.41 -10.93 -3.73
CA ASP A 20 10.08 -11.32 -4.26
C ASP A 20 9.27 -10.15 -4.86
N GLY A 21 9.61 -8.91 -4.54
CA GLY A 21 8.79 -7.73 -4.81
C GLY A 21 7.53 -7.61 -3.92
N GLY A 22 7.39 -8.48 -2.92
CA GLY A 22 6.23 -8.48 -2.02
C GLY A 22 6.40 -9.39 -0.79
N VAL A 23 5.79 -8.99 0.32
CA VAL A 23 5.80 -9.75 1.58
C VAL A 23 4.48 -9.58 2.32
N ILE A 24 4.06 -10.60 3.07
CA ILE A 24 2.94 -10.49 4.01
C ILE A 24 3.52 -10.21 5.40
N LEU A 25 3.20 -9.03 5.94
CA LEU A 25 3.54 -8.66 7.31
C LEU A 25 2.47 -9.17 8.27
N THR A 26 2.81 -10.13 9.13
CA THR A 26 1.92 -10.64 10.17
C THR A 26 2.00 -9.76 11.42
N ASN A 27 0.95 -9.78 12.24
CA ASN A 27 0.83 -8.94 13.44
C ASN A 27 0.97 -7.43 13.17
N PHE A 28 0.53 -6.98 11.98
CA PHE A 28 0.60 -5.57 11.58
C PHE A 28 -0.44 -4.70 12.32
N SER A 29 -1.60 -5.26 12.65
CA SER A 29 -2.71 -4.58 13.33
C SER A 29 -3.43 -5.56 14.26
N THR A 30 -4.22 -5.02 15.18
CA THR A 30 -5.21 -5.78 15.97
C THR A 30 -6.56 -5.82 15.26
N ILE A 31 -7.43 -6.75 15.70
CA ILE A 31 -8.82 -6.83 15.22
C ILE A 31 -9.57 -5.54 15.58
N ASP A 32 -9.44 -5.05 16.81
CA ASP A 32 -10.08 -3.82 17.28
C ASP A 32 -9.70 -2.61 16.41
N ASP A 33 -8.43 -2.49 16.03
CA ASP A 33 -7.99 -1.39 15.17
C ASP A 33 -8.56 -1.53 13.74
N VAL A 34 -8.66 -2.74 13.21
CA VAL A 34 -9.31 -3.00 11.91
C VAL A 34 -10.80 -2.66 11.97
N GLU A 35 -11.52 -3.11 12.99
CA GLU A 35 -12.94 -2.80 13.19
C GLU A 35 -13.16 -1.30 13.33
N LYS A 36 -12.28 -0.61 14.07
CA LYS A 36 -12.36 0.84 14.21
C LYS A 36 -12.17 1.56 12.88
N VAL A 37 -11.19 1.15 12.07
CA VAL A 37 -10.96 1.73 10.74
C VAL A 37 -12.14 1.45 9.80
N ASN A 38 -12.71 0.25 9.85
CA ASN A 38 -13.91 -0.09 9.09
C ASN A 38 -15.09 0.81 9.48
N ALA A 39 -15.32 1.01 10.78
CA ALA A 39 -16.38 1.89 11.29
C ALA A 39 -16.16 3.35 10.89
N ASP A 40 -14.92 3.83 10.88
CA ASP A 40 -14.59 5.20 10.44
C ASP A 40 -14.86 5.40 8.94
N ALA A 41 -14.67 4.36 8.11
CA ALA A 41 -14.90 4.40 6.66
C ALA A 41 -16.37 4.16 6.26
N ALA A 42 -17.13 3.40 7.07
CA ALA A 42 -18.47 2.90 6.73
C ALA A 42 -19.47 4.01 6.32
N PRO A 43 -19.60 5.15 7.03
CA PRO A 43 -20.55 6.19 6.64
C PRO A 43 -20.30 6.75 5.23
N TYR A 44 -19.04 6.80 4.81
CA TYR A 44 -18.64 7.30 3.50
C TYR A 44 -18.87 6.26 2.40
N ILE A 45 -18.62 4.99 2.69
CA ILE A 45 -18.93 3.88 1.77
C ILE A 45 -20.44 3.81 1.56
N ASP A 46 -21.23 3.86 2.64
CA ASP A 46 -22.69 3.84 2.59
C ASP A 46 -23.25 5.00 1.75
N ALA A 47 -22.68 6.20 1.89
CA ALA A 47 -23.07 7.35 1.09
C ALA A 47 -22.80 7.13 -0.41
N ILE A 48 -21.63 6.56 -0.76
CA ILE A 48 -21.29 6.23 -2.16
C ILE A 48 -22.24 5.17 -2.72
N LEU A 49 -22.52 4.12 -1.95
CA LEU A 49 -23.42 3.04 -2.36
C LEU A 49 -24.86 3.53 -2.52
N LYS A 50 -25.36 4.38 -1.61
CA LYS A 50 -26.68 5.02 -1.71
C LYS A 50 -26.81 5.89 -2.96
N ASP A 51 -25.78 6.68 -3.29
CA ASP A 51 -25.76 7.48 -4.52
C ASP A 51 -25.79 6.62 -5.78
N ARG A 52 -24.98 5.55 -5.82
CA ARG A 52 -24.99 4.59 -6.94
C ARG A 52 -26.34 3.94 -7.11
N ALA A 53 -26.95 3.46 -6.02
CA ALA A 53 -28.26 2.83 -6.03
C ALA A 53 -29.35 3.79 -6.55
N ARG A 54 -29.35 5.05 -6.10
CA ARG A 54 -30.24 6.09 -6.62
C ARG A 54 -30.09 6.30 -8.13
N LYS A 55 -28.89 6.11 -8.67
CA LYS A 55 -28.57 6.22 -10.10
C LYS A 55 -28.72 4.90 -10.86
N SER A 56 -29.23 3.84 -10.22
CA SER A 56 -29.34 2.49 -10.80
C SER A 56 -28.02 1.94 -11.37
N LEU A 57 -26.89 2.34 -10.78
CA LEU A 57 -25.57 1.84 -11.16
C LEU A 57 -25.28 0.49 -10.47
N PRO A 58 -24.60 -0.46 -11.14
CA PRO A 58 -24.26 -1.74 -10.54
C PRO A 58 -23.33 -1.59 -9.34
N ARG A 59 -23.38 -2.56 -8.43
CA ARG A 59 -22.39 -2.67 -7.35
C ARG A 59 -21.08 -3.18 -7.95
N GLU A 60 -20.04 -2.39 -7.78
CA GLU A 60 -18.67 -2.70 -8.20
C GLU A 60 -17.72 -2.48 -7.01
N THR A 61 -16.41 -2.54 -7.24
CA THR A 61 -15.42 -2.07 -6.27
C THR A 61 -15.67 -0.60 -5.93
N THR A 62 -16.01 -0.34 -4.68
CA THR A 62 -16.17 1.01 -4.14
C THR A 62 -14.84 1.49 -3.58
N ARG A 63 -14.30 2.56 -4.17
CA ARG A 63 -13.08 3.22 -3.69
C ARG A 63 -13.44 4.42 -2.83
N CYS A 64 -13.07 4.34 -1.55
CA CYS A 64 -13.36 5.32 -0.52
C CYS A 64 -12.06 6.07 -0.15
N THR A 65 -11.78 7.19 -0.84
CA THR A 65 -10.51 7.94 -0.71
C THR A 65 -10.36 8.66 0.63
N ARG A 66 -9.14 9.12 0.94
CA ARG A 66 -8.82 9.90 2.15
C ARG A 66 -8.92 9.10 3.44
N LEU A 67 -8.50 7.82 3.42
CA LEU A 67 -8.51 6.95 4.60
C LEU A 67 -7.85 7.61 5.82
N PHE A 68 -6.64 8.17 5.67
CA PHE A 68 -5.95 8.83 6.80
C PHE A 68 -6.56 10.16 7.22
N GLY A 69 -7.39 10.79 6.38
CA GLY A 69 -8.21 11.93 6.79
C GLY A 69 -9.48 11.53 7.54
N ARG A 70 -9.88 10.25 7.44
CA ARG A 70 -11.14 9.72 8.00
C ARG A 70 -10.91 8.88 9.26
N SER A 71 -9.78 8.19 9.35
CA SER A 71 -9.43 7.36 10.50
C SER A 71 -8.11 7.79 11.14
N THR A 72 -8.21 8.23 12.39
CA THR A 72 -7.06 8.47 13.28
C THR A 72 -6.32 7.17 13.56
N THR A 73 -7.03 6.05 13.74
CA THR A 73 -6.41 4.74 13.94
C THR A 73 -5.50 4.36 12.77
N ALA A 74 -5.98 4.48 11.53
CA ALA A 74 -5.15 4.21 10.35
C ALA A 74 -3.94 5.18 10.26
N ARG A 75 -4.15 6.46 10.53
CA ARG A 75 -3.09 7.48 10.42
C ARG A 75 -2.03 7.38 11.52
N GLU A 76 -2.43 7.09 12.75
CA GLU A 76 -1.56 7.24 13.93
C GLU A 76 -1.11 5.91 14.50
N LYS A 77 -1.86 4.81 14.28
CA LYS A 77 -1.43 3.48 14.71
C LYS A 77 -0.83 2.66 13.59
N TRP A 78 -1.37 2.70 12.37
CA TRP A 78 -0.83 1.89 11.27
C TRP A 78 0.40 2.52 10.62
N LEU A 79 0.31 3.81 10.25
CA LEU A 79 1.39 4.49 9.51
C LEU A 79 2.62 4.79 10.38
N GLN A 80 2.43 5.09 11.67
CA GLN A 80 3.51 5.57 12.55
C GLN A 80 4.31 4.43 13.21
N GLN A 81 4.09 3.17 12.83
CA GLN A 81 4.83 2.05 13.42
C GLN A 81 6.32 2.15 13.03
N PRO A 82 7.26 2.19 13.99
CA PRO A 82 8.68 2.38 13.69
C PRO A 82 9.25 1.35 12.73
N GLU A 83 8.88 0.08 12.88
CA GLU A 83 9.36 -1.02 12.05
C GLU A 83 8.80 -0.91 10.62
N PHE A 84 7.56 -0.43 10.48
CA PHE A 84 6.95 -0.19 9.19
C PHE A 84 7.61 1.00 8.48
N LEU A 85 7.86 2.09 9.19
CA LEU A 85 8.60 3.24 8.67
C LEU A 85 10.03 2.87 8.30
N GLN A 86 10.69 1.99 9.06
CA GLN A 86 12.01 1.46 8.72
C GLN A 86 11.98 0.70 7.39
N ILE A 87 10.98 -0.15 7.17
CA ILE A 87 10.81 -0.87 5.90
C ILE A 87 10.60 0.14 4.77
N ILE A 88 9.62 1.05 4.89
CA ILE A 88 9.29 1.98 3.81
C ILE A 88 10.47 2.90 3.47
N ASN A 89 11.09 3.51 4.49
CA ASN A 89 12.21 4.45 4.29
C ASN A 89 13.46 3.76 3.78
N TYR A 90 13.64 2.44 4.01
CA TYR A 90 14.72 1.70 3.36
C TYR A 90 14.63 1.81 1.84
N PHE A 91 13.41 1.67 1.28
CA PHE A 91 13.20 1.67 -0.18
C PHE A 91 13.03 3.07 -0.78
N LEU A 92 12.32 3.97 -0.09
CA LEU A 92 11.81 5.21 -0.69
C LEU A 92 12.45 6.50 -0.16
N ARG A 93 13.36 6.43 0.84
CA ARG A 93 14.06 7.62 1.31
C ARG A 93 14.95 8.17 0.19
N THR A 94 14.86 9.47 -0.02
CA THR A 94 15.69 10.17 -0.99
C THR A 94 16.70 11.05 -0.27
N VAL A 95 17.93 11.08 -0.78
CA VAL A 95 18.99 11.98 -0.35
C VAL A 95 19.42 12.79 -1.56
N SER A 96 19.43 14.11 -1.43
CA SER A 96 19.79 15.02 -2.52
C SER A 96 20.73 16.10 -2.00
N ILE A 97 21.69 16.52 -2.82
CA ILE A 97 22.57 17.65 -2.53
C ILE A 97 22.13 18.79 -3.45
N PRO A 98 21.59 19.90 -2.93
CA PRO A 98 21.15 21.01 -3.76
C PRO A 98 22.31 21.57 -4.58
N TYR A 99 22.09 21.77 -5.88
CA TYR A 99 23.10 22.28 -6.81
C TYR A 99 23.67 23.66 -6.40
N ASN A 100 22.91 24.45 -5.65
CA ASN A 100 23.24 25.80 -5.22
C ASN A 100 23.68 25.91 -3.76
N ASP A 101 23.94 24.78 -3.07
CA ASP A 101 24.43 24.84 -1.70
C ASP A 101 25.96 24.90 -1.66
N ALA A 102 26.50 26.03 -1.21
CA ALA A 102 27.93 26.22 -1.00
C ALA A 102 28.51 25.28 0.07
N HIS A 103 27.66 24.67 0.90
CA HIS A 103 28.04 23.79 1.99
C HIS A 103 27.83 22.29 1.70
N ASN A 104 27.32 21.93 0.51
CA ASN A 104 26.99 20.54 0.12
C ASN A 104 26.16 19.79 1.20
N ALA A 105 25.24 20.46 1.89
CA ALA A 105 24.39 19.83 2.87
C ALA A 105 23.43 18.84 2.21
N GLU A 106 23.41 17.62 2.73
CA GLU A 106 22.47 16.59 2.29
C GLU A 106 21.05 16.92 2.79
N ILE A 107 20.10 16.98 1.86
CA ILE A 107 18.68 17.02 2.17
C ILE A 107 18.14 15.59 2.08
N VAL A 108 17.69 15.09 3.22
CA VAL A 108 17.08 13.77 3.37
C VAL A 108 15.57 13.94 3.44
N THR A 109 14.83 13.24 2.58
CA THR A 109 13.37 13.20 2.61
C THR A 109 12.89 11.77 2.76
N ASP A 110 12.15 11.53 3.84
CA ASP A 110 11.47 10.26 4.09
C ASP A 110 10.31 10.05 3.13
N ALA A 111 9.86 8.79 3.04
CA ALA A 111 8.74 8.45 2.20
C ALA A 111 7.50 9.26 2.56
N THR A 112 6.81 9.76 1.54
CA THR A 112 5.59 10.55 1.71
C THR A 112 4.37 9.77 1.23
N LEU A 113 3.22 10.07 1.82
CA LEU A 113 1.97 9.45 1.42
C LEU A 113 1.51 9.99 0.07
N SER A 114 1.40 9.12 -0.93
CA SER A 114 0.75 9.48 -2.20
C SER A 114 -0.78 9.38 -2.11
N ALA A 115 -1.30 8.23 -1.65
CA ALA A 115 -2.73 8.00 -1.54
C ALA A 115 -3.06 7.00 -0.42
N ALA A 116 -4.21 7.19 0.22
CA ALA A 116 -4.78 6.24 1.16
C ALA A 116 -6.29 6.12 0.91
N ALA A 117 -6.78 4.90 0.69
CA ALA A 117 -8.18 4.62 0.40
C ALA A 117 -8.61 3.27 0.98
N THR A 118 -9.89 3.16 1.32
CA THR A 118 -10.55 1.87 1.60
C THR A 118 -11.17 1.34 0.31
N LEU A 119 -11.03 0.04 0.07
CA LEU A 119 -11.67 -0.65 -1.05
C LEU A 119 -12.76 -1.58 -0.49
N ASP A 120 -14.02 -1.34 -0.85
CA ASP A 120 -15.13 -2.28 -0.60
C ASP A 120 -15.41 -3.05 -1.89
N ILE A 121 -15.15 -4.36 -1.89
CA ILE A 121 -15.34 -5.23 -3.05
C ILE A 121 -16.62 -6.02 -2.84
N GLY A 122 -17.66 -5.70 -3.60
CA GLY A 122 -18.94 -6.41 -3.53
C GLY A 122 -18.86 -7.84 -4.06
N THR A 123 -19.83 -8.67 -3.68
CA THR A 123 -20.00 -10.02 -4.22
C THR A 123 -20.19 -9.99 -5.73
N GLY A 124 -19.53 -10.91 -6.45
CA GLY A 124 -19.66 -11.05 -7.90
C GLY A 124 -18.83 -10.07 -8.72
N VAL A 125 -18.04 -9.20 -8.09
CA VAL A 125 -17.12 -8.30 -8.79
C VAL A 125 -15.98 -9.11 -9.43
N LYS A 126 -15.70 -8.81 -10.70
CA LYS A 126 -14.60 -9.46 -11.46
C LYS A 126 -13.24 -9.08 -10.87
N ALA A 127 -12.30 -10.01 -10.90
CA ALA A 127 -10.89 -9.73 -10.60
C ALA A 127 -10.34 -8.62 -11.51
N GLN A 128 -9.46 -7.78 -10.95
CA GLN A 128 -8.72 -6.79 -11.73
C GLN A 128 -7.71 -7.49 -12.65
N ASP A 129 -7.46 -6.90 -13.81
CA ASP A 129 -6.38 -7.36 -14.69
C ASP A 129 -5.02 -7.16 -13.99
N LEU A 130 -4.04 -8.00 -14.34
CA LEU A 130 -2.69 -7.88 -13.79
C LEU A 130 -2.06 -6.55 -14.19
N HIS A 131 -1.55 -5.81 -13.22
CA HIS A 131 -0.91 -4.52 -13.42
C HIS A 131 0.18 -4.27 -12.37
N ARG A 132 0.95 -3.20 -12.59
CA ARG A 132 1.81 -2.59 -11.56
C ARG A 132 1.26 -1.22 -11.20
N ASP A 133 1.28 -0.90 -9.92
CA ASP A 133 0.76 0.38 -9.43
C ASP A 133 1.56 1.57 -9.97
N GLU A 134 2.87 1.40 -10.25
CA GLU A 134 3.78 2.47 -10.73
C GLU A 134 3.31 3.16 -12.03
N PHE A 135 2.40 2.54 -12.79
CA PHE A 135 1.90 3.09 -14.05
C PHE A 135 1.23 4.47 -13.87
N ILE A 136 0.63 4.76 -12.70
CA ILE A 136 -0.09 6.04 -12.51
C ILE A 136 0.84 7.25 -12.50
N TRP A 137 2.14 7.06 -12.27
CA TRP A 137 3.15 8.11 -12.35
C TRP A 137 3.80 8.22 -13.74
N GLN A 138 3.24 7.49 -14.73
CA GLN A 138 3.83 7.35 -16.07
C GLN A 138 5.28 6.85 -16.05
N HIS A 139 5.73 6.34 -14.91
CA HIS A 139 6.98 5.65 -14.77
C HIS A 139 6.79 4.28 -15.39
N THR A 140 7.03 4.23 -16.69
CA THR A 140 7.27 2.97 -17.35
C THR A 140 8.71 2.61 -17.02
N GLN A 141 8.95 1.42 -16.45
CA GLN A 141 10.28 0.85 -16.46
C GLN A 141 10.66 0.65 -17.93
N THR A 142 11.20 1.70 -18.55
CA THR A 142 11.62 1.75 -19.95
C THR A 142 12.85 0.88 -20.18
N ASN A 143 13.55 0.52 -19.10
CA ASN A 143 14.73 -0.31 -19.15
C ASN A 143 14.39 -1.79 -19.03
N LYS A 144 14.46 -2.43 -20.19
CA LYS A 144 14.57 -3.86 -20.52
C LYS A 144 15.76 -4.57 -19.85
N ASN A 145 16.00 -4.36 -18.57
CA ASN A 145 16.86 -5.25 -17.80
C ASN A 145 15.98 -5.89 -16.74
N ILE A 146 15.38 -7.04 -17.08
CA ILE A 146 15.05 -8.05 -16.08
C ILE A 146 16.41 -8.43 -15.47
N ARG A 147 16.89 -7.63 -14.52
CA ARG A 147 18.03 -8.00 -13.71
C ARG A 147 17.51 -9.07 -12.74
N ASP A 148 18.26 -10.15 -12.58
CA ASP A 148 17.97 -11.20 -11.59
C ASP A 148 17.97 -10.62 -10.17
N GLU A 149 18.63 -9.47 -9.97
CA GLU A 149 18.80 -8.83 -8.67
C GLU A 149 18.16 -7.43 -8.63
N TYR A 150 17.54 -7.13 -7.48
CA TYR A 150 17.01 -5.82 -7.15
C TYR A 150 18.11 -4.77 -6.93
N GLU A 151 17.90 -3.56 -7.45
CA GLU A 151 18.79 -2.40 -7.30
C GLU A 151 18.09 -1.28 -6.51
N MET A 152 18.77 -0.74 -5.50
CA MET A 152 18.27 0.35 -4.68
C MET A 152 18.04 1.62 -5.51
N GLY A 153 16.94 2.33 -5.23
CA GLY A 153 16.58 3.58 -5.92
C GLY A 153 15.74 3.40 -7.18
N GLN A 154 15.34 2.17 -7.53
CA GLN A 154 14.42 1.92 -8.64
C GLN A 154 12.94 2.10 -8.27
N ASP A 155 12.60 2.00 -6.98
CA ASP A 155 11.23 2.10 -6.51
C ASP A 155 10.80 3.57 -6.38
N ILE A 156 9.64 3.89 -6.94
CA ILE A 156 9.02 5.22 -6.82
C ILE A 156 7.85 5.23 -5.82
N ALA A 157 7.36 4.05 -5.45
CA ALA A 157 6.21 3.87 -4.59
C ALA A 157 6.21 2.48 -3.96
N MET A 158 5.56 2.36 -2.80
CA MET A 158 5.29 1.08 -2.14
C MET A 158 3.79 1.00 -1.82
N GLY A 159 3.14 -0.05 -2.32
CA GLY A 159 1.76 -0.37 -2.00
C GLY A 159 1.65 -1.17 -0.70
N VAL A 160 0.74 -0.76 0.19
CA VAL A 160 0.49 -1.47 1.45
C VAL A 160 -1.01 -1.76 1.54
N LEU A 161 -1.34 -3.06 1.54
CA LEU A 161 -2.72 -3.53 1.60
C LEU A 161 -2.98 -4.14 2.98
N ILE A 162 -3.92 -3.54 3.70
CA ILE A 162 -4.36 -4.01 5.02
C ILE A 162 -5.76 -4.59 4.85
N PRO A 163 -5.95 -5.90 5.09
CA PRO A 163 -7.26 -6.52 4.93
C PRO A 163 -8.24 -5.99 5.99
N GLY A 164 -9.37 -5.42 5.54
CA GLY A 164 -10.46 -4.99 6.42
C GLY A 164 -11.36 -6.13 6.91
N ILE A 165 -11.26 -7.29 6.28
CA ILE A 165 -11.95 -8.54 6.61
C ILE A 165 -10.99 -9.70 6.37
N ASP A 166 -11.32 -10.90 6.84
CA ASP A 166 -10.59 -12.10 6.44
C ASP A 166 -10.57 -12.25 4.91
N THR A 167 -9.40 -12.55 4.36
CA THR A 167 -9.22 -12.70 2.91
C THR A 167 -8.76 -14.10 2.56
N TRP A 168 -9.42 -14.68 1.57
CA TRP A 168 -9.12 -15.99 1.01
C TRP A 168 -9.40 -15.97 -0.50
N ARG A 169 -9.07 -17.03 -1.21
CA ARG A 169 -9.10 -17.01 -2.68
C ARG A 169 -10.50 -16.72 -3.22
N GLU A 170 -11.51 -17.33 -2.64
CA GLU A 170 -12.90 -17.27 -3.09
C GLU A 170 -13.55 -15.90 -2.84
N ASN A 171 -13.11 -15.13 -1.84
CA ASN A 171 -13.61 -13.77 -1.59
C ASN A 171 -12.75 -12.65 -2.19
N GLY A 172 -11.77 -13.00 -3.03
CA GLY A 172 -11.00 -12.04 -3.80
C GLY A 172 -9.72 -11.53 -3.13
N ALA A 173 -9.05 -12.37 -2.33
CA ALA A 173 -7.70 -12.06 -1.84
C ALA A 173 -6.77 -11.65 -3.00
N THR A 174 -5.93 -10.63 -2.77
CA THR A 174 -5.02 -10.09 -3.78
C THR A 174 -4.12 -11.17 -4.36
N LEU A 175 -4.06 -11.23 -5.69
CA LEU A 175 -3.14 -12.08 -6.42
C LEU A 175 -1.87 -11.30 -6.71
N VAL A 176 -0.71 -11.92 -6.46
CA VAL A 176 0.60 -11.33 -6.74
C VAL A 176 1.40 -12.25 -7.65
N SER A 177 2.02 -11.68 -8.68
CA SER A 177 3.05 -12.37 -9.45
C SER A 177 4.39 -12.11 -8.78
N ARG A 178 5.13 -13.18 -8.47
CA ARG A 178 6.53 -13.02 -8.09
C ARG A 178 7.37 -12.64 -9.31
N LYS A 179 8.45 -11.90 -9.07
CA LYS A 179 9.56 -11.84 -10.02
C LYS A 179 10.21 -13.23 -10.16
#